data_AF-A0A7V0P0Y9-F1
#
_entry.id   AF-A0A7V0P0Y9-F1
#
_cell.length_a   1.000
_cell.length_b   1.000
_cell.length_c   1.000
_cell.angle_alpha   90.00
_cell.angle_beta   90.00
_cell.angle_gamma   90.00
#
_symmetry.space_group_name_H-M   'P 1'
#
loop_
_entity.id
_entity.type
_entity.pdbx_description
1 polymer ?
#
loop_
_entity_poly.entity_id
_entity_poly.type
_entity_poly.pdbx_seq_one_letter_code
_entity_poly.pdbx_strand_id
1 'polypeptide(L)'
;FVLSDADQPEPAHLCSQYCFEDGGRLDHVDVRRLGRLELYSAGAAIPILEKLGIDPLSPDFHPNCLENLVYTKKNRTPRTRAIHTLLLDQSLISGVGNIYASEALFRAGVRPNKAAGQLKPRHRRRLAEALRSVMKEALKLGGTTINDYRRVDDKPGDFLSLLQVYDHAGQPCRVCGTDIQRVRLNGRSAFFCPKCQR
;
A
#
# COMPACT_ATOMS: atom_id res chain seq x y z
N PHE A 1 -1.96 -16.44 4.26
CA PHE A 1 -1.46 -17.46 5.19
C PHE A 1 -2.20 -17.31 6.50
N VAL A 2 -2.79 -18.40 6.99
CA VAL A 2 -3.51 -18.45 8.25
C VAL A 2 -2.98 -19.65 9.04
N LEU A 3 -2.72 -19.47 10.32
CA LEU A 3 -2.38 -20.57 11.22
C LEU A 3 -3.68 -21.21 11.72
N SER A 4 -3.76 -22.53 11.65
CA SER A 4 -4.94 -23.30 12.02
C SER A 4 -4.51 -24.60 12.71
N ASP A 5 -5.43 -25.21 13.45
CA ASP A 5 -5.22 -26.52 14.07
C ASP A 5 -5.53 -27.65 13.05
N ALA A 6 -4.90 -28.83 13.21
CA ALA A 6 -5.06 -29.95 12.28
C ALA A 6 -6.51 -30.49 12.16
N ASP A 7 -7.33 -30.31 13.20
CA ASP A 7 -8.70 -30.80 13.26
C ASP A 7 -9.71 -29.86 12.59
N GLN A 8 -9.32 -28.64 12.26
CA GLN A 8 -10.17 -27.70 11.55
C GLN A 8 -10.42 -28.17 10.10
N PRO A 9 -11.60 -27.93 9.51
CA PRO A 9 -11.85 -28.27 8.11
C PRO A 9 -10.95 -27.46 7.17
N GLU A 10 -10.67 -27.99 5.98
CA GLU A 10 -9.93 -27.23 4.96
C GLU A 10 -10.74 -26.00 4.50
N PRO A 11 -10.10 -24.82 4.40
CA PRO A 11 -10.80 -23.62 3.95
C PRO A 11 -11.09 -23.68 2.44
N ALA A 12 -12.20 -23.06 2.03
CA ALA A 12 -12.44 -22.81 0.62
C ALA A 12 -11.30 -21.99 0.00
N HIS A 13 -10.94 -22.28 -1.24
CA HIS A 13 -9.85 -21.62 -1.97
C HIS A 13 -8.44 -21.83 -1.37
N LEU A 14 -8.23 -22.95 -0.67
CA LEU A 14 -6.90 -23.42 -0.31
C LEU A 14 -6.02 -23.60 -1.56
N CYS A 15 -4.83 -23.02 -1.54
CA CYS A 15 -3.84 -23.12 -2.60
C CYS A 15 -2.64 -24.00 -2.22
N SER A 16 -2.19 -23.92 -0.96
CA SER A 16 -1.19 -24.82 -0.40
C SER A 16 -1.32 -24.90 1.12
N GLN A 17 -0.84 -25.99 1.70
CA GLN A 17 -0.88 -26.26 3.13
C GLN A 17 0.48 -26.80 3.58
N TYR A 18 0.89 -26.41 4.79
CA TYR A 18 2.11 -26.87 5.43
C TYR A 18 1.76 -27.35 6.84
N CYS A 19 1.94 -28.64 7.12
CA CYS A 19 1.67 -29.23 8.43
C CYS A 19 2.93 -29.26 9.27
N PHE A 20 2.80 -28.96 10.56
CA PHE A 20 3.86 -29.00 11.55
C PHE A 20 3.78 -30.28 12.39
N GLU A 21 4.90 -30.67 13.00
CA GLU A 21 4.98 -31.89 13.83
C GLU A 21 4.15 -31.80 15.11
N ASP A 22 3.87 -30.59 15.59
CA ASP A 22 3.04 -30.32 16.77
C ASP A 22 1.52 -30.37 16.49
N GLY A 23 1.13 -30.72 15.26
CA GLY A 23 -0.26 -30.78 14.83
C GLY A 23 -0.85 -29.43 14.40
N GLY A 24 -0.05 -28.35 14.37
CA GLY A 24 -0.46 -27.11 13.73
C GLY A 24 -0.38 -27.20 12.20
N ARG A 25 -1.07 -26.31 11.50
CA ARG A 25 -0.93 -26.14 10.05
C ARG A 25 -0.93 -24.67 9.62
N LEU A 26 -0.29 -24.40 8.48
CA LEU A 26 -0.22 -23.10 7.85
C LEU A 26 -0.87 -23.17 6.46
N ASP A 27 -2.02 -22.52 6.31
CA ASP A 27 -2.83 -22.56 5.10
C ASP A 27 -2.61 -21.31 4.23
N HIS A 28 -2.22 -21.49 2.98
CA HIS A 28 -2.24 -20.44 1.96
C HIS A 28 -3.59 -20.43 1.24
N VAL A 29 -4.48 -19.54 1.67
CA VAL A 29 -5.78 -19.30 1.04
C VAL A 29 -5.69 -18.09 0.11
N ASP A 30 -6.06 -18.27 -1.16
CA ASP A 30 -6.11 -17.19 -2.14
C ASP A 30 -7.27 -17.40 -3.12
N VAL A 31 -8.36 -16.64 -2.90
CA VAL A 31 -9.59 -16.68 -3.70
C VAL A 31 -9.31 -16.36 -5.18
N ARG A 32 -8.35 -15.47 -5.45
CA ARG A 32 -8.09 -14.95 -6.80
C ARG A 32 -6.91 -15.63 -7.48
N ARG A 33 -6.16 -16.46 -6.76
CA ARG A 33 -4.96 -17.17 -7.22
C ARG A 33 -3.93 -16.24 -7.89
N LEU A 34 -3.68 -15.09 -7.26
CA LEU A 34 -2.70 -14.10 -7.69
C LEU A 34 -1.39 -14.18 -6.89
N GLY A 35 -1.42 -14.79 -5.71
CA GLY A 35 -0.27 -15.07 -4.87
C GLY A 35 0.66 -16.08 -5.54
N ARG A 36 1.94 -16.01 -5.19
CA ARG A 36 2.99 -16.91 -5.69
C ARG A 36 3.76 -17.51 -4.54
N LEU A 37 4.17 -18.75 -4.73
CA LEU A 37 5.07 -19.48 -3.84
C LEU A 37 6.29 -19.89 -4.65
N GLU A 38 7.44 -19.42 -4.21
CA GLU A 38 8.72 -19.65 -4.89
C GLU A 38 9.73 -20.10 -3.82
N LEU A 39 10.42 -21.21 -4.08
CA LEU A 39 11.42 -21.78 -3.18
C LEU A 39 12.82 -21.41 -3.68
N TYR A 40 13.65 -20.90 -2.78
CA TYR A 40 15.03 -20.51 -3.05
C TYR A 40 15.95 -21.18 -2.04
N SER A 41 17.18 -21.49 -2.45
CA SER A 41 18.23 -21.93 -1.51
C SER A 41 18.54 -20.83 -0.50
N ALA A 42 18.89 -21.22 0.73
CA ALA A 42 19.31 -20.26 1.75
C ALA A 42 20.49 -19.42 1.25
N GLY A 43 20.39 -18.09 1.42
CA GLY A 43 21.40 -17.13 0.96
C GLY A 43 21.37 -16.83 -0.55
N ALA A 44 20.51 -17.49 -1.33
CA ALA A 44 20.34 -17.15 -2.73
C ALA A 44 19.68 -15.78 -2.89
N ALA A 45 20.11 -15.04 -3.92
CA ALA A 45 19.44 -13.82 -4.34
C ALA A 45 17.99 -14.12 -4.78
N ILE A 46 17.07 -13.24 -4.38
CA ILE A 46 15.66 -13.33 -4.76
C ILE A 46 15.37 -12.20 -5.76
N PRO A 47 15.28 -12.47 -7.08
CA PRO A 47 15.30 -11.43 -8.11
C PRO A 47 14.18 -10.39 -8.00
N ILE A 48 13.02 -10.75 -7.42
CA ILE A 48 11.92 -9.81 -7.21
C ILE A 48 12.22 -8.82 -6.09
N LEU A 49 12.93 -9.26 -5.03
CA LEU A 49 13.29 -8.39 -3.90
C LEU A 49 14.38 -7.40 -4.28
N GLU A 50 15.32 -7.79 -5.14
CA GLU A 50 16.38 -6.89 -5.65
C GLU A 50 15.84 -5.71 -6.47
N LYS A 51 14.64 -5.87 -7.04
CA LYS A 51 13.98 -4.83 -7.85
C LYS A 51 13.13 -3.88 -7.02
N LEU A 52 12.95 -4.14 -5.72
CA LEU A 52 12.12 -3.30 -4.87
C LEU A 52 12.79 -1.95 -4.59
N GLY A 53 11.95 -0.92 -4.55
CA GLY A 53 12.36 0.41 -4.13
C GLY A 53 12.45 0.54 -2.61
N ILE A 54 12.64 1.78 -2.15
CA ILE A 54 12.78 2.07 -0.73
C ILE A 54 11.50 1.69 0.03
N ASP A 55 11.66 1.07 1.21
CA ASP A 55 10.54 0.79 2.11
C ASP A 55 10.20 2.07 2.91
N PRO A 56 8.95 2.59 2.87
CA PRO A 56 8.52 3.73 3.67
C PRO A 56 8.75 3.61 5.19
N LEU A 57 8.85 2.38 5.70
CA LEU A 57 9.07 2.09 7.12
C LEU A 57 10.54 1.98 7.49
N SER A 58 11.43 1.80 6.50
CA SER A 58 12.88 1.73 6.71
C SER A 58 13.43 2.98 7.41
N PRO A 59 14.46 2.86 8.27
CA PRO A 59 15.22 4.01 8.78
C PRO A 59 15.68 4.97 7.68
N ASP A 60 16.03 4.44 6.50
CA ASP A 60 16.55 5.22 5.37
C ASP A 60 15.48 6.09 4.68
N PHE A 61 14.19 5.82 4.93
CA PHE A 61 13.11 6.61 4.36
C PHE A 61 12.93 7.94 5.10
N HIS A 62 13.59 8.97 4.58
CA HIS A 62 13.53 10.33 5.10
C HIS A 62 12.68 11.27 4.23
N PRO A 63 12.26 12.44 4.71
CA PRO A 63 11.36 13.32 3.96
C PRO A 63 11.85 13.78 2.58
N ASN A 64 13.17 13.81 2.37
CA ASN A 64 13.77 14.10 1.05
C ASN A 64 13.76 12.91 0.07
N CYS A 65 13.33 11.71 0.46
CA CYS A 65 13.32 10.55 -0.43
C CYS A 65 12.39 10.79 -1.63
N LEU A 66 11.22 11.42 -1.40
CA LEU A 66 10.32 11.75 -2.49
C LEU A 66 10.92 12.71 -3.50
N GLU A 67 11.86 13.59 -3.09
CA GLU A 67 12.64 14.40 -4.03
C GLU A 67 13.31 13.48 -5.06
N ASN A 68 13.99 12.44 -4.62
CA ASN A 68 14.67 11.51 -5.54
C ASN A 68 13.70 10.65 -6.34
N LEU A 69 12.53 10.33 -5.80
CA LEU A 69 11.54 9.51 -6.49
C LEU A 69 10.83 10.24 -7.62
N VAL A 70 10.60 11.56 -7.50
CA VAL A 70 9.88 12.34 -8.53
C VAL A 70 10.72 12.73 -9.75
N TYR A 71 12.03 12.48 -9.73
CA TYR A 71 12.92 12.64 -10.89
C TYR A 71 13.43 11.28 -11.40
N THR A 72 13.90 11.26 -12.65
CA THR A 72 14.59 10.08 -13.21
C THR A 72 16.01 9.98 -12.66
N LYS A 73 16.51 8.75 -12.45
CA LYS A 73 17.89 8.55 -11.95
C LYS A 73 18.95 9.00 -12.96
N LYS A 74 18.74 8.72 -14.25
CA LYS A 74 19.74 8.95 -15.32
C LYS A 74 20.08 10.43 -15.51
N ASN A 75 19.06 11.27 -15.69
CA ASN A 75 19.23 12.67 -16.12
C ASN A 75 18.52 13.68 -15.19
N ARG A 76 18.03 13.26 -14.02
CA ARG A 76 17.25 14.11 -13.09
C ARG A 76 16.04 14.78 -13.76
N THR A 77 15.46 14.16 -14.78
CA THR A 77 14.29 14.69 -15.49
C THR A 77 13.03 14.56 -14.61
N PRO A 78 12.18 15.59 -14.47
CA PRO A 78 10.95 15.49 -13.70
C PRO A 78 10.03 14.44 -14.30
N ARG A 79 9.51 13.52 -13.48
CA ARG A 79 8.57 12.49 -13.92
C ARG A 79 7.20 13.12 -14.17
N THR A 80 6.62 12.87 -15.33
CA THR A 80 5.33 13.42 -15.74
C THR A 80 4.13 12.59 -15.28
N ARG A 81 4.34 11.32 -14.92
CA ARG A 81 3.28 10.45 -14.40
C ARG A 81 2.64 11.02 -13.14
N ALA A 82 1.35 10.74 -12.97
CA ALA A 82 0.59 11.10 -11.78
C ALA A 82 1.27 10.60 -10.50
N ILE A 83 1.28 11.41 -9.44
CA ILE A 83 1.92 11.06 -8.16
C ILE A 83 1.30 9.80 -7.54
N HIS A 84 -0.01 9.59 -7.68
CA HIS A 84 -0.65 8.35 -7.25
C HIS A 84 -0.07 7.14 -7.96
N THR A 85 0.03 7.18 -9.30
CA THR A 85 0.64 6.10 -10.08
C THR A 85 2.11 5.88 -9.71
N LEU A 86 2.85 6.95 -9.38
CA LEU A 86 4.24 6.85 -8.94
C LEU A 86 4.38 6.11 -7.61
N LEU A 87 3.47 6.36 -6.65
CA LEU A 87 3.49 5.70 -5.35
C LEU A 87 3.15 4.21 -5.42
N LEU A 88 2.50 3.75 -6.49
CA LEU A 88 2.21 2.32 -6.69
C LEU A 88 3.34 1.55 -7.37
N ASP A 89 4.39 2.24 -7.81
CA ASP A 89 5.53 1.63 -8.48
C ASP A 89 6.47 0.99 -7.45
N GLN A 90 6.36 -0.33 -7.31
CA GLN A 90 7.14 -1.11 -6.35
C GLN A 90 8.65 -1.04 -6.58
N SER A 91 9.12 -0.64 -7.77
CA SER A 91 10.55 -0.42 -8.06
C SER A 91 11.08 0.91 -7.54
N LEU A 92 10.19 1.84 -7.19
CA LEU A 92 10.54 3.12 -6.59
C LEU A 92 10.28 3.14 -5.09
N ILE A 93 9.14 2.60 -4.68
CA ILE A 93 8.71 2.56 -3.28
C ILE A 93 7.90 1.30 -3.04
N SER A 94 8.37 0.46 -2.12
CA SER A 94 7.78 -0.85 -1.87
C SER A 94 6.65 -0.78 -0.83
N GLY A 95 5.73 -1.74 -0.88
CA GLY A 95 4.67 -1.91 0.13
C GLY A 95 3.52 -0.92 0.05
N VAL A 96 3.62 0.12 -0.80
CA VAL A 96 2.56 1.12 -0.96
C VAL A 96 1.52 0.62 -1.96
N GLY A 97 0.33 0.32 -1.43
CA GLY A 97 -0.85 -0.05 -2.22
C GLY A 97 -1.83 1.10 -2.46
N ASN A 98 -2.91 0.80 -3.17
CA ASN A 98 -3.93 1.77 -3.59
C ASN A 98 -4.59 2.54 -2.43
N ILE A 99 -4.81 1.83 -1.31
CA ILE A 99 -5.39 2.36 -0.07
C ILE A 99 -4.46 3.42 0.51
N TYR A 100 -3.26 2.99 0.91
CA TYR A 100 -2.29 3.84 1.59
C TYR A 100 -1.82 5.01 0.72
N ALA A 101 -1.74 4.84 -0.61
CA ALA A 101 -1.45 5.93 -1.52
C ALA A 101 -2.54 7.03 -1.49
N SER A 102 -3.82 6.64 -1.54
CA SER A 102 -4.94 7.60 -1.49
C SER A 102 -4.98 8.34 -0.15
N GLU A 103 -4.84 7.60 0.96
CA GLU A 103 -4.84 8.16 2.32
C GLU A 103 -3.65 9.09 2.58
N ALA A 104 -2.45 8.70 2.14
CA ALA A 104 -1.25 9.54 2.28
C ALA A 104 -1.37 10.84 1.46
N LEU A 105 -1.90 10.76 0.24
CA LEU A 105 -2.13 11.93 -0.62
C LEU A 105 -3.18 12.88 -0.02
N PHE A 106 -4.24 12.33 0.57
CA PHE A 106 -5.25 13.13 1.29
C PHE A 106 -4.63 13.86 2.47
N ARG A 107 -3.91 13.14 3.34
CA ARG A 107 -3.24 13.71 4.52
C ARG A 107 -2.19 14.77 4.14
N ALA A 108 -1.52 14.59 3.00
CA ALA A 108 -0.58 15.55 2.46
C ALA A 108 -1.23 16.75 1.74
N GLY A 109 -2.53 16.69 1.45
CA GLY A 109 -3.25 17.72 0.68
C GLY A 109 -2.84 17.79 -0.80
N VAL A 110 -2.43 16.66 -1.39
CA VAL A 110 -1.91 16.58 -2.77
C VAL A 110 -2.90 15.87 -3.67
N ARG A 111 -3.24 16.44 -4.83
CA ARG A 111 -4.12 15.76 -5.80
C ARG A 111 -3.46 14.52 -6.41
N PRO A 112 -4.19 13.39 -6.55
CA PRO A 112 -3.60 12.14 -7.03
C PRO A 112 -3.13 12.20 -8.49
N ASN A 113 -3.80 12.99 -9.33
CA ASN A 113 -3.50 13.15 -10.76
C ASN A 113 -2.37 14.15 -11.04
N LYS A 114 -1.83 14.84 -10.03
CA LYS A 114 -0.76 15.81 -10.20
C LYS A 114 0.51 15.11 -10.73
N ALA A 115 1.14 15.68 -11.76
CA ALA A 115 2.41 15.16 -12.26
C ALA A 115 3.45 15.17 -11.14
N ALA A 116 4.11 14.03 -10.90
CA ALA A 116 5.00 13.85 -9.76
C ALA A 116 6.12 14.90 -9.70
N GLY A 117 6.74 15.17 -10.85
CA GLY A 117 7.80 16.17 -11.00
C GLY A 117 7.35 17.61 -10.73
N GLN A 118 6.04 17.90 -10.79
CA GLN A 118 5.48 19.24 -10.53
C GLN A 118 5.12 19.47 -9.06
N LEU A 119 5.27 18.49 -8.18
CA LEU A 119 5.08 18.73 -6.75
C LEU A 119 6.11 19.75 -6.26
N LYS A 120 5.69 20.74 -5.48
CA LYS A 120 6.62 21.67 -4.80
C LYS A 120 7.38 20.92 -3.70
N PRO A 121 8.62 21.30 -3.36
CA PRO A 121 9.42 20.64 -2.31
C PRO A 121 8.66 20.44 -0.99
N ARG A 122 7.92 21.46 -0.54
CA ARG A 122 7.08 21.37 0.67
C ARG A 122 6.01 20.26 0.61
N HIS A 123 5.43 20.02 -0.56
CA HIS A 123 4.42 18.97 -0.73
C HIS A 123 5.07 17.59 -0.80
N ARG A 124 6.28 17.49 -1.37
CA ARG A 124 7.07 16.25 -1.35
C ARG A 124 7.41 15.85 0.08
N ARG A 125 7.90 16.79 0.89
CA ARG A 125 8.22 16.55 2.31
C ARG A 125 7.00 16.07 3.10
N ARG A 126 5.90 16.81 3.00
CA ARG A 126 4.62 16.46 3.67
C ARG A 126 4.09 15.11 3.22
N LEU A 127 4.22 14.77 1.94
CA LEU A 127 3.77 13.48 1.42
C LEU A 127 4.63 12.32 1.95
N ALA A 128 5.94 12.51 2.10
CA ALA A 128 6.81 11.47 2.67
C ALA A 128 6.46 11.24 4.15
N GLU A 129 6.31 12.31 4.93
CA GLU A 129 5.89 12.25 6.33
C GLU A 129 4.50 11.57 6.47
N ALA A 130 3.52 12.01 5.66
CA ALA A 130 2.18 11.44 5.67
C ALA A 130 2.17 9.96 5.29
N LEU A 131 2.93 9.57 4.26
CA LEU A 131 3.03 8.19 3.82
C LEU A 131 3.61 7.29 4.93
N ARG A 132 4.72 7.72 5.55
CA ARG A 132 5.31 6.95 6.65
C ARG A 132 4.34 6.83 7.84
N SER A 133 3.60 7.89 8.16
CA SER A 133 2.59 7.88 9.22
C SER A 133 1.47 6.87 8.92
N VAL A 134 0.89 6.93 7.71
CA VAL A 134 -0.18 6.02 7.27
C VAL A 134 0.31 4.56 7.32
N MET A 135 1.51 4.28 6.81
CA MET A 135 2.07 2.93 6.82
C MET A 135 2.32 2.42 8.25
N LYS A 136 2.80 3.27 9.16
CA LYS A 136 2.99 2.92 10.57
C LYS A 136 1.67 2.64 11.29
N GLU A 137 0.66 3.47 11.05
CA GLU A 137 -0.68 3.27 11.62
C GLU A 137 -1.32 1.99 11.10
N ALA A 138 -1.22 1.73 9.79
CA ALA A 138 -1.70 0.50 9.18
C ALA A 138 -1.00 -0.72 9.78
N LEU A 139 0.33 -0.67 9.95
CA LEU A 139 1.07 -1.76 10.59
C LEU A 139 0.63 -1.99 12.04
N LYS A 140 0.47 -0.92 12.82
CA LYS A 140 0.01 -0.99 14.23
C LYS A 140 -1.38 -1.60 14.35
N LEU A 141 -2.27 -1.35 13.39
CA LEU A 141 -3.63 -1.87 13.34
C LEU A 141 -3.74 -3.20 12.58
N GLY A 142 -2.62 -3.83 12.24
CA GLY A 142 -2.62 -5.14 11.59
C GLY A 142 -3.15 -5.12 10.15
N GLY A 143 -3.08 -3.99 9.45
CA GLY A 143 -3.48 -3.83 8.06
C GLY A 143 -4.92 -3.34 7.86
N THR A 144 -5.40 -3.39 6.61
CA THR A 144 -6.75 -2.96 6.22
C THR A 144 -7.53 -4.16 5.68
N THR A 145 -8.58 -4.57 6.38
CA THR A 145 -9.51 -5.59 5.88
C THR A 145 -10.66 -4.91 5.16
N ILE A 146 -10.80 -5.14 3.85
CA ILE A 146 -11.96 -4.68 3.07
C ILE A 146 -12.86 -5.88 2.73
N ASN A 147 -12.27 -6.95 2.19
CA ASN A 147 -13.00 -8.16 1.81
C ASN A 147 -12.48 -9.37 2.59
N ASP A 148 -11.34 -9.90 2.16
CA ASP A 148 -10.83 -11.23 2.50
C ASP A 148 -9.42 -11.20 3.11
N TYR A 149 -8.85 -10.01 3.33
CA TYR A 149 -7.58 -9.88 4.01
C TYR A 149 -7.70 -10.34 5.47
N ARG A 150 -6.81 -11.24 5.87
CA ARG A 150 -6.68 -11.72 7.25
C ARG A 150 -5.23 -11.73 7.67
N ARG A 151 -5.01 -11.48 8.96
CA ARG A 151 -3.73 -11.64 9.62
C ARG A 151 -3.45 -13.13 9.82
N VAL A 152 -2.21 -13.45 10.22
CA VAL A 152 -1.78 -14.86 10.44
C VAL A 152 -2.59 -15.54 11.55
N ASP A 153 -3.08 -14.77 12.52
CA ASP A 153 -3.96 -15.22 13.62
C ASP A 153 -5.45 -15.27 13.22
N ASP A 154 -5.74 -15.29 11.92
CA ASP A 154 -7.07 -15.27 11.28
C ASP A 154 -7.95 -14.02 11.57
N LYS A 155 -7.39 -13.01 12.22
CA LYS A 155 -8.11 -11.77 12.57
C LYS A 155 -8.08 -10.74 11.44
N PRO A 156 -9.11 -9.89 11.30
CA PRO A 156 -9.04 -8.73 10.43
C PRO A 156 -8.02 -7.70 10.95
N GLY A 157 -7.45 -6.90 10.06
CA GLY A 157 -6.83 -5.62 10.39
C GLY A 157 -7.86 -4.48 10.50
N ASP A 158 -7.61 -3.55 11.43
CA ASP A 158 -8.56 -2.53 11.89
C ASP A 158 -8.38 -1.14 11.23
N PHE A 159 -7.43 -1.00 10.30
CA PHE A 159 -7.15 0.29 9.67
C PHE A 159 -8.31 0.82 8.81
N LEU A 160 -9.28 -0.05 8.45
CA LEU A 160 -10.49 0.32 7.72
C LEU A 160 -11.24 1.48 8.39
N SER A 161 -11.31 1.47 9.72
CA SER A 161 -11.97 2.51 10.53
C SER A 161 -11.36 3.91 10.34
N LEU A 162 -10.06 3.98 10.02
CA LEU A 162 -9.31 5.23 9.89
C LEU A 162 -9.32 5.80 8.47
N LEU A 163 -9.84 5.07 7.48
CA LEU A 163 -9.90 5.55 6.09
C LEU A 163 -10.67 6.87 6.01
N GLN A 164 -10.09 7.84 5.32
CA GLN A 164 -10.67 9.16 5.15
C GLN A 164 -11.29 9.31 3.76
N VAL A 165 -10.65 8.75 2.73
CA VAL A 165 -11.05 8.94 1.33
C VAL A 165 -11.22 7.65 0.55
N TYR A 166 -10.42 6.62 0.85
CA TYR A 166 -10.47 5.38 0.08
C TYR A 166 -11.85 4.73 0.18
N ASP A 167 -12.42 4.41 -0.98
CA ASP A 167 -13.76 3.84 -1.12
C ASP A 167 -14.92 4.68 -0.53
N HIS A 168 -14.68 5.97 -0.28
CA HIS A 168 -15.70 6.91 0.20
C HIS A 168 -16.25 7.82 -0.91
N ALA A 169 -16.13 7.45 -2.18
CA ALA A 169 -16.60 8.28 -3.29
C ALA A 169 -18.10 8.62 -3.15
N GLY A 170 -18.44 9.91 -3.28
CA GLY A 170 -19.79 10.42 -3.06
C GLY A 170 -20.16 10.68 -1.60
N GLN A 171 -19.31 10.31 -0.63
CA GLN A 171 -19.51 10.64 0.79
C GLN A 171 -18.86 11.99 1.13
N PRO A 172 -19.39 12.74 2.10
CA PRO A 172 -18.82 14.02 2.51
C PRO A 172 -17.43 13.83 3.15
N CYS A 173 -16.46 14.65 2.73
CA CYS A 173 -15.13 14.68 3.34
C CYS A 173 -15.22 15.01 4.84
N ARG A 174 -14.64 14.16 5.68
CA ARG A 174 -14.61 14.31 7.15
C ARG A 174 -13.93 15.60 7.64
N VAL A 175 -13.17 16.28 6.77
CA VAL A 175 -12.48 17.55 7.10
C VAL A 175 -13.27 18.79 6.65
N CYS A 176 -13.94 18.74 5.50
CA CYS A 176 -14.49 19.95 4.87
C CYS A 176 -15.90 19.84 4.29
N GLY A 177 -16.53 18.67 4.42
CA GLY A 177 -17.88 18.38 3.95
C GLY A 177 -18.02 18.18 2.43
N THR A 178 -17.01 18.51 1.62
CA THR A 178 -17.08 18.31 0.16
C THR A 178 -17.01 16.84 -0.20
N ASP A 179 -17.85 16.40 -1.14
CA ASP A 179 -17.89 15.00 -1.57
C ASP A 179 -16.53 14.50 -2.08
N ILE A 180 -16.16 13.31 -1.62
CA ILE A 180 -14.97 12.61 -2.10
C ILE A 180 -15.21 12.18 -3.55
N GLN A 181 -14.20 12.42 -4.38
CA GLN A 181 -14.20 12.03 -5.79
C GLN A 181 -13.33 10.81 -6.02
N ARG A 182 -13.71 10.03 -7.04
CA ARG A 182 -12.92 8.92 -7.57
C ARG A 182 -12.43 9.27 -8.96
N VAL A 183 -11.15 9.05 -9.22
CA VAL A 183 -10.56 9.11 -10.56
C VAL A 183 -9.87 7.81 -10.89
N ARG A 184 -9.82 7.42 -12.17
CA ARG A 184 -9.07 6.25 -12.62
C ARG A 184 -7.73 6.71 -13.22
N LEU A 185 -6.63 6.23 -12.66
CA LEU A 185 -5.26 6.56 -13.07
C LEU A 185 -4.51 5.26 -13.37
N ASN A 186 -4.09 5.08 -14.62
CA ASN A 186 -3.40 3.88 -15.09
C ASN A 186 -4.12 2.57 -14.67
N GLY A 187 -5.43 2.51 -14.91
CA GLY A 187 -6.25 1.35 -14.58
C GLY A 187 -6.64 1.20 -13.10
N ARG A 188 -6.06 1.98 -12.18
CA ARG A 188 -6.33 1.93 -10.72
C ARG A 188 -7.18 3.12 -10.27
N SER A 189 -8.09 2.89 -9.33
CA SER A 189 -8.91 3.97 -8.73
C SER A 189 -8.09 4.76 -7.72
N ALA A 190 -8.17 6.07 -7.74
CA ALA A 190 -7.65 6.96 -6.69
C ALA A 190 -8.82 7.75 -6.10
N PHE A 191 -8.85 7.89 -4.78
CA PHE A 191 -9.89 8.62 -4.08
C PHE A 191 -9.31 9.88 -3.45
N PHE A 192 -10.02 11.00 -3.55
CA PHE A 192 -9.51 12.28 -3.09
C PHE A 192 -10.63 13.28 -2.80
N CYS A 193 -10.37 14.22 -1.89
CA CYS A 193 -11.22 15.36 -1.66
C CYS A 193 -10.78 16.53 -2.58
N PRO A 194 -11.64 17.04 -3.48
CA PRO A 194 -11.25 18.09 -4.44
C PRO A 194 -10.95 19.45 -3.79
N LYS A 195 -11.49 19.70 -2.59
CA LYS A 195 -11.26 20.92 -1.78
C LYS A 195 -9.99 20.85 -0.92
N CYS A 196 -9.78 19.74 -0.19
CA CYS A 196 -8.60 19.56 0.67
C CYS A 196 -7.30 19.32 -0.11
N GLN A 197 -7.37 18.78 -1.35
CA GLN A 197 -6.20 18.41 -2.14
C GLN A 197 -6.01 19.33 -3.35
N ARG A 198 -4.78 19.84 -3.55
CA ARG A 198 -4.39 20.78 -4.63
C ARG A 198 -3.23 20.31 -5.51
#